data_AF-A0A351JUN2-F1
#
_entry.id   AF-A0A351JUN2-F1
#
_cell.length_a   1.000
_cell.length_b   1.000
_cell.length_c   1.000
_cell.angle_alpha   90.00
_cell.angle_beta   90.00
_cell.angle_gamma   90.00
#
_symmetry.space_group_name_H-M   'P 1'
#
loop_
_entity.id
_entity.type
_entity.pdbx_description
1 polymer ?
#
loop_
_entity_poly.entity_id
_entity_poly.type
_entity_poly.pdbx_seq_one_letter_code
_entity_poly.pdbx_strand_id
1 'polypeptide(L)'
;MPEVKLPVLPLASGLPGHLAPLLEQVVAAFRERTKVEIVPGAGDAVAAEAAHALLVLSGGTEGEALAFAERTRGPIVLLSHPGHNSLPAALEIAARLRQDGRPVRLAHLGTEQPALPVLAQAIALAR
;
A
#
# COMPACT_ATOMS: atom_id res chain seq x y z
N MET A 1 7.93 13.30 15.73
CA MET A 1 6.57 13.38 15.17
C MET A 1 5.74 12.26 15.80
N PRO A 2 4.45 12.47 16.10
CA PRO A 2 3.59 11.38 16.55
C PRO A 2 3.64 10.25 15.51
N GLU A 3 3.67 9.00 15.99
CA GLU A 3 3.63 7.81 15.15
C GLU A 3 2.27 7.78 14.43
N VAL A 4 2.28 7.99 13.11
CA VAL A 4 1.05 8.05 12.30
C VAL A 4 0.71 6.63 11.86
N LYS A 5 -0.53 6.21 12.14
CA LYS A 5 -1.05 4.91 11.72
C LYS A 5 -1.65 5.00 10.32
N LEU A 6 -1.24 4.11 9.43
CA LEU A 6 -1.77 3.99 8.07
C LEU A 6 -2.39 2.59 7.89
N PRO A 7 -3.73 2.47 7.83
CA PRO A 7 -4.38 1.23 7.47
C PRO A 7 -4.03 0.83 6.03
N VAL A 8 -3.65 -0.42 5.81
CA VAL A 8 -3.30 -0.93 4.47
C VAL A 8 -4.00 -2.24 4.16
N LEU A 9 -4.33 -2.46 2.90
CA LEU A 9 -4.77 -3.75 2.39
C LEU A 9 -3.53 -4.51 1.89
N PRO A 10 -3.08 -5.58 2.56
CA PRO A 10 -2.02 -6.43 2.03
C PRO A 10 -2.54 -7.23 0.83
N LEU A 11 -1.80 -7.17 -0.28
CA LEU A 11 -2.08 -7.90 -1.51
C LEU A 11 -0.95 -8.90 -1.77
N ALA A 12 -1.30 -10.17 -1.98
CA ALA A 12 -0.33 -11.21 -2.26
C ALA A 12 -0.93 -12.33 -3.11
N SER A 13 -0.17 -12.79 -4.09
CA SER A 13 -0.45 -14.02 -4.83
C SER A 13 0.71 -15.00 -4.70
N GLY A 14 0.40 -16.29 -4.59
CA GLY A 14 1.40 -17.36 -4.63
C GLY A 14 2.38 -17.44 -3.44
N LEU A 15 1.98 -17.01 -2.23
CA LEU A 15 2.82 -17.10 -1.01
C LEU A 15 2.26 -18.02 0.11
N PRO A 16 1.96 -19.32 -0.14
CA PRO A 16 1.52 -20.22 0.94
C PRO A 16 2.59 -20.33 2.03
N GLY A 17 2.21 -20.15 3.29
CA GLY A 17 3.08 -20.30 4.47
C GLY A 17 4.15 -19.22 4.68
N HIS A 18 4.39 -18.34 3.69
CA HIS A 18 5.42 -17.30 3.76
C HIS A 18 4.84 -15.88 3.86
N LEU A 19 3.52 -15.73 3.73
CA LEU A 19 2.85 -14.44 3.74
C LEU A 19 3.01 -13.71 5.08
N ALA A 20 2.75 -14.37 6.21
CA ALA A 20 2.79 -13.71 7.51
C ALA A 20 4.21 -13.24 7.89
N PRO A 21 5.27 -14.06 7.76
CA PRO A 21 6.65 -13.59 8.02
C PRO A 21 7.08 -12.46 7.10
N LEU A 22 6.70 -12.51 5.81
CA LEU A 22 7.00 -11.44 4.87
C LEU A 22 6.28 -10.14 5.24
N LEU A 23 4.99 -10.21 5.57
CA LEU A 23 4.21 -9.06 5.98
C LEU A 23 4.81 -8.40 7.23
N GLU A 24 5.14 -9.19 8.25
CA GLU A 24 5.78 -8.70 9.48
C GLU A 24 7.11 -7.99 9.19
N GLN A 25 7.97 -8.62 8.37
CA GLN A 25 9.25 -8.06 7.96
C GLN A 25 9.08 -6.73 7.21
N VAL A 26 8.13 -6.66 6.27
CA VAL A 26 7.89 -5.46 5.47
C VAL A 26 7.31 -4.33 6.32
N VAL A 27 6.34 -4.62 7.20
CA VAL A 27 5.76 -3.65 8.13
C VAL A 27 6.84 -3.07 9.07
N ALA A 28 7.68 -3.94 9.64
CA ALA A 28 8.79 -3.51 10.49
C ALA A 28 9.77 -2.59 9.74
N ALA A 29 10.12 -2.94 8.50
CA ALA A 29 11.03 -2.14 7.69
C ALA A 29 10.45 -0.76 7.33
N PHE A 30 9.16 -0.69 6.99
CA PHE A 30 8.49 0.60 6.77
C PHE A 30 8.47 1.45 8.04
N ARG A 31 8.15 0.86 9.19
CA ARG A 31 8.16 1.58 10.47
C ARG A 31 9.54 2.14 10.79
N GLU A 32 10.58 1.33 10.64
CA GLU A 32 11.95 1.72 10.94
C GLU A 32 12.40 2.94 10.11
N ARG A 33 12.12 2.90 8.81
CA ARG A 33 12.61 3.86 7.83
C ARG A 33 11.75 5.13 7.72
N THR A 34 10.43 4.98 7.76
CA THR A 34 9.49 6.09 7.52
C THR A 34 8.94 6.73 8.80
N LYS A 35 8.99 6.02 9.94
CA LYS A 35 8.25 6.37 11.17
C LYS A 35 6.72 6.34 11.03
N VAL A 36 6.20 5.70 9.99
CA VAL A 36 4.76 5.40 9.80
C VAL A 36 4.50 3.99 10.29
N GLU A 37 3.49 3.83 11.15
CA GLU A 37 3.01 2.52 11.56
C GLU A 37 2.01 2.01 10.52
N ILE A 38 2.44 1.06 9.70
CA ILE A 38 1.54 0.35 8.80
C ILE A 38 0.68 -0.61 9.61
N VAL A 39 -0.64 -0.51 9.45
CA VAL A 39 -1.61 -1.36 10.12
C VAL A 39 -2.34 -2.21 9.07
N PRO A 40 -1.95 -3.48 8.88
CA PRO A 40 -2.64 -4.37 7.96
C PRO A 40 -4.11 -4.54 8.37
N GLY A 41 -5.04 -4.41 7.42
CA GLY A 41 -6.47 -4.47 7.66
C GLY A 41 -7.24 -5.11 6.51
N ALA A 42 -8.50 -5.46 6.79
CA ALA A 42 -9.44 -5.94 5.79
C ALA A 42 -9.83 -4.82 4.81
N GLY A 43 -10.26 -5.20 3.61
CA GLY A 43 -10.61 -4.25 2.54
C GLY A 43 -11.65 -3.20 2.97
N ASP A 44 -12.61 -3.55 3.81
CA ASP A 44 -13.66 -2.62 4.26
C ASP A 44 -13.11 -1.50 5.16
N ALA A 45 -12.14 -1.83 6.03
CA ALA A 45 -11.50 -0.84 6.89
C ALA A 45 -10.69 0.17 6.06
N VAL A 46 -10.00 -0.32 5.01
CA VAL A 46 -9.23 0.53 4.10
C VAL A 46 -10.15 1.34 3.18
N ALA A 47 -11.27 0.76 2.73
CA ALA A 47 -12.26 1.42 1.89
C ALA A 47 -13.01 2.57 2.57
N ALA A 48 -13.02 2.61 3.91
CA ALA A 48 -13.62 3.69 4.69
C ALA A 48 -12.72 4.94 4.78
N GLU A 49 -11.45 4.84 4.37
CA GLU A 49 -10.50 5.95 4.40
C GLU A 49 -10.66 6.88 3.19
N ALA A 50 -10.30 8.17 3.35
CA ALA A 50 -10.35 9.16 2.26
C ALA A 50 -9.37 8.87 1.11
N ALA A 51 -8.30 8.11 1.37
CA ALA A 51 -7.44 7.51 0.36
C ALA A 51 -7.00 6.11 0.80
N HIS A 52 -6.83 5.22 -0.17
CA HIS A 52 -6.71 3.80 0.08
C HIS A 52 -5.26 3.34 -0.10
N ALA A 53 -4.67 2.81 0.96
CA ALA A 53 -3.31 2.29 0.89
C ALA A 53 -3.32 0.77 0.64
N LEU A 54 -2.62 0.34 -0.40
CA LEU A 54 -2.47 -1.06 -0.79
C LEU A 54 -1.00 -1.44 -0.64
N LEU A 55 -0.72 -2.49 0.14
CA LEU A 55 0.62 -3.03 0.31
C LEU A 55 0.82 -4.23 -0.61
N VAL A 56 1.58 -4.04 -1.68
CA VAL A 56 1.89 -5.08 -2.65
C VAL A 56 3.03 -5.94 -2.09
N LEU A 57 2.75 -7.19 -1.73
CA LEU A 57 3.72 -8.12 -1.14
C LEU A 57 4.32 -9.09 -2.16
N SER A 58 3.62 -9.34 -3.28
CA SER A 58 4.14 -10.12 -4.39
C SER A 58 3.53 -9.71 -5.73
N GLY A 59 4.07 -10.23 -6.83
CA GLY A 59 3.43 -10.10 -8.14
C GLY A 59 2.19 -10.97 -8.32
N GLY A 60 1.39 -10.70 -9.36
CA GLY A 60 0.14 -11.41 -9.61
C GLY A 60 -1.04 -10.89 -8.78
N THR A 61 -0.92 -9.67 -8.25
CA THR A 61 -1.92 -9.02 -7.38
C THR A 61 -2.74 -7.96 -8.12
N GLU A 62 -2.55 -7.82 -9.43
CA GLU A 62 -3.15 -6.76 -10.25
C GLU A 62 -4.67 -6.87 -10.23
N GLY A 63 -5.21 -8.08 -10.40
CA GLY A 63 -6.65 -8.32 -10.37
C GLY A 63 -7.30 -7.93 -9.04
N GLU A 64 -6.64 -8.24 -7.91
CA GLU A 64 -7.13 -7.90 -6.58
C GLU A 64 -7.09 -6.38 -6.33
N ALA A 65 -6.01 -5.72 -6.75
CA ALA A 65 -5.86 -4.28 -6.65
C ALA A 65 -6.92 -3.52 -7.48
N LEU A 66 -7.17 -3.98 -8.71
CA LEU A 66 -8.17 -3.38 -9.61
C LEU A 66 -9.60 -3.62 -9.12
N ALA A 67 -9.91 -4.84 -8.67
CA ALA A 67 -11.20 -5.14 -8.07
C ALA A 67 -11.47 -4.28 -6.83
N PHE A 68 -10.45 -4.01 -6.01
CA PHE A 68 -10.55 -3.07 -4.90
C PHE A 68 -10.76 -1.61 -5.38
N ALA A 69 -10.07 -1.19 -6.44
CA ALA A 69 -10.20 0.16 -6.98
C ALA A 69 -11.58 0.44 -7.59
N GLU A 70 -12.21 -0.56 -8.21
CA GLU A 70 -13.55 -0.47 -8.80
C GLU A 70 -14.65 -0.21 -7.76
N ARG A 71 -14.51 -0.78 -6.56
CA ARG A 71 -15.48 -0.66 -5.45
C ARG A 71 -15.26 0.56 -4.54
N THR A 72 -14.20 1.34 -4.74
CA THR A 72 -13.85 2.48 -3.89
C THR A 72 -13.73 3.78 -4.69
N ARG A 73 -13.86 4.94 -4.04
CA ARG A 73 -13.69 6.26 -4.66
C ARG A 73 -12.63 7.05 -3.91
N GLY A 74 -11.62 7.59 -4.59
CA GLY A 74 -10.55 8.39 -3.98
C GLY A 74 -9.14 7.89 -4.28
N PRO A 75 -8.09 8.65 -3.99
CA PRO A 75 -6.72 8.31 -4.38
C PRO A 75 -6.27 6.93 -3.88
N ILE A 76 -5.35 6.30 -4.61
CA ILE A 76 -4.71 5.05 -4.19
C ILE A 76 -3.23 5.31 -3.89
N VAL A 77 -2.77 4.80 -2.75
CA VAL A 77 -1.36 4.79 -2.34
C VAL A 77 -0.86 3.35 -2.43
N LEU A 78 0.04 3.09 -3.36
CA LEU A 78 0.69 1.79 -3.52
C LEU A 78 1.97 1.78 -2.68
N LEU A 79 2.10 0.80 -1.80
CA LEU A 79 3.30 0.53 -1.03
C LEU A 79 3.97 -0.71 -1.63
N SER A 80 5.25 -0.60 -1.96
CA SER A 80 6.04 -1.71 -2.51
C SER A 80 7.35 -1.89 -1.77
N HIS A 81 7.97 -3.06 -1.95
CA HIS A 81 9.25 -3.42 -1.34
C HIS A 81 10.16 -4.12 -2.37
N PRO A 82 11.47 -4.31 -2.09
CA PRO A 82 12.42 -4.76 -3.12
C PRO A 82 12.36 -6.26 -3.47
N GLY A 83 11.44 -7.02 -2.89
CA GLY A 83 11.37 -8.48 -3.02
C GLY A 83 10.11 -8.97 -3.73
N HIS A 84 10.07 -10.26 -4.04
CA HIS A 84 8.87 -11.00 -4.48
C HIS A 84 8.11 -10.38 -5.67
N ASN A 85 8.78 -9.64 -6.55
CA ASN A 85 8.15 -8.89 -7.66
C ASN A 85 7.15 -7.80 -7.22
N SER A 86 7.27 -7.30 -5.98
CA SER A 86 6.40 -6.26 -5.42
C SER A 86 6.47 -4.94 -6.21
N LEU A 87 7.67 -4.42 -6.50
CA LEU A 87 7.81 -3.17 -7.24
C LEU A 87 7.28 -3.25 -8.69
N PRO A 88 7.66 -4.26 -9.50
CA PRO A 88 7.08 -4.44 -10.83
C PRO A 88 5.54 -4.48 -10.81
N ALA A 89 4.95 -5.28 -9.93
CA ALA A 89 3.50 -5.37 -9.80
C ALA A 89 2.86 -4.04 -9.40
N ALA A 90 3.47 -3.31 -8.44
CA ALA A 90 3.00 -1.98 -8.06
C ALA A 90 3.09 -0.97 -9.22
N LEU A 91 4.10 -1.07 -10.10
CA LEU A 91 4.20 -0.23 -11.29
C LEU A 91 3.14 -0.58 -12.34
N GLU A 92 2.86 -1.86 -12.56
CA GLU A 92 1.78 -2.32 -13.46
C GLU A 92 0.42 -1.84 -12.97
N ILE A 93 0.12 -2.02 -11.68
CA ILE A 93 -1.09 -1.50 -11.04
C ILE A 93 -1.17 0.02 -11.18
N ALA A 94 -0.07 0.74 -10.88
CA ALA A 94 -0.04 2.19 -10.98
C ALA A 94 -0.32 2.67 -12.41
N ALA A 95 0.28 2.02 -13.40
CA ALA A 95 0.09 2.35 -14.81
C ALA A 95 -1.38 2.18 -15.21
N ARG A 96 -1.98 1.04 -14.86
CA ARG A 96 -3.38 0.76 -15.19
C ARG A 96 -4.33 1.74 -14.50
N LEU A 97 -4.19 1.94 -13.19
CA LEU A 97 -5.03 2.88 -12.45
C LEU A 97 -4.92 4.31 -13.00
N ARG A 98 -3.72 4.75 -13.41
CA ARG A 98 -3.55 6.07 -14.05
C ARG A 98 -4.21 6.15 -15.42
N GLN A 99 -4.17 5.10 -16.23
CA GLN A 99 -4.91 5.02 -17.49
C GLN A 99 -6.42 5.15 -17.26
N ASP A 100 -6.92 4.59 -16.17
CA ASP A 100 -8.33 4.67 -15.75
C ASP A 100 -8.66 6.01 -15.07
N GLY A 101 -7.74 7.00 -15.10
CA GLY A 101 -7.95 8.34 -14.53
C GLY A 101 -7.90 8.40 -12.99
N ARG A 102 -7.47 7.32 -12.33
CA ARG A 102 -7.37 7.26 -10.87
C ARG A 102 -6.11 7.98 -10.38
N PRO A 103 -6.20 8.89 -9.38
CA PRO A 103 -5.02 9.44 -8.74
C PRO A 103 -4.24 8.35 -7.99
N VAL A 104 -2.96 8.18 -8.34
CA VAL A 104 -2.08 7.18 -7.70
C VAL A 104 -0.80 7.80 -7.18
N ARG A 105 -0.36 7.36 -6.00
CA ARG A 105 0.99 7.58 -5.46
C ARG A 105 1.64 6.24 -5.18
N LEU A 106 2.94 6.14 -5.45
CA LEU A 106 3.75 4.96 -5.18
C LEU A 106 4.81 5.33 -4.15
N ALA A 107 4.87 4.58 -3.05
CA ALA A 107 5.97 4.63 -2.09
C ALA A 107 6.69 3.29 -2.11
N HIS A 108 7.98 3.32 -2.43
CA HIS A 108 8.82 2.13 -2.47
C HIS A 108 9.78 2.12 -1.28
N LEU A 109 9.77 1.02 -0.53
CA LEU A 109 10.63 0.79 0.61
C LEU A 109 12.10 0.87 0.19
N GLY A 110 12.87 1.74 0.83
CA GLY A 110 14.29 1.91 0.54
C GLY A 110 14.64 3.01 -0.47
N THR A 111 13.66 3.62 -1.14
CA THR A 111 13.86 4.84 -1.95
C THR A 111 13.14 6.03 -1.32
N GLU A 112 13.06 6.05 0.00
CA GLU A 112 12.12 6.88 0.75
C GLU A 112 12.35 8.37 0.51
N GLN A 113 11.50 8.95 -0.33
CA GLN A 113 11.26 10.38 -0.32
C GLN A 113 10.37 10.70 0.88
N PRO A 114 10.44 11.91 1.46
CA PRO A 114 9.69 12.31 2.67
C PRO A 114 8.15 12.33 2.52
N ALA A 115 7.61 11.77 1.44
CA ALA A 115 6.20 11.84 1.09
C ALA A 115 5.30 10.91 1.92
N LEU A 116 5.74 9.72 2.33
CA LEU A 116 4.85 8.76 2.98
C LEU A 116 4.34 9.23 4.36
N PRO A 117 5.17 9.82 5.25
CA PRO A 117 4.67 10.39 6.50
C PRO A 117 3.65 11.52 6.27
N VAL A 118 3.89 12.37 5.28
CA VAL A 118 2.97 13.47 4.92
C VAL A 118 1.66 12.92 4.38
N LEU A 119 1.71 11.90 3.51
CA LEU A 119 0.52 11.23 2.97
C LEU A 119 -0.29 10.56 4.08
N ALA A 120 0.37 9.81 4.98
CA ALA A 120 -0.29 9.15 6.10
C ALA A 120 -0.98 10.17 7.01
N GLN A 121 -0.32 11.30 7.28
CA GLN A 121 -0.90 12.38 8.09
C GLN A 121 -2.08 13.06 7.40
N ALA A 122 -1.98 13.31 6.09
CA ALA A 122 -3.09 13.86 5.30
C ALA A 122 -4.32 12.93 5.30
N ILE A 123 -4.11 11.62 5.17
CA ILE A 123 -5.20 10.63 5.25
C ILE A 123 -5.85 10.66 6.63
N ALA A 124 -5.05 10.66 7.70
CA ALA A 124 -5.56 10.67 9.08
C ALA A 124 -6.37 11.94 9.41
N LEU A 125 -6.03 13.08 8.82
CA LEU A 125 -6.74 14.35 9.00
C LEU A 125 -8.00 14.49 8.14
N ALA A 126 -8.15 13.67 7.10
CA ALA A 126 -9.28 13.70 6.17
C ALA A 126 -10.42 12.74 6.58
N ARG A 127 -10.31 12.11 7.75
CA ARG A 127 -11.32 11.24 8.36
C ARG A 127 -12.50 12.03 8.93
#